data_AF-A0A518AY43-F1
#
_entry.id   AF-A0A518AY43-F1
#
_cell.length_a   1.000
_cell.length_b   1.000
_cell.length_c   1.000
_cell.angle_alpha   90.00
_cell.angle_beta   90.00
_cell.angle_gamma   90.00
#
_symmetry.space_group_name_H-M   'P 1'
#
loop_
_entity.id
_entity.type
_entity.pdbx_description
1 polymer ?
#
loop_
_entity_poly.entity_id
_entity_poly.type
_entity_poly.pdbx_seq_one_letter_code
_entity_poly.pdbx_strand_id
1 'polypeptide(L)'
;MTTGKDTPENQPVDTVDRRETYPYVEQETRYMCGAASLRMVYLSLGLNVAQQHIWWEVSRNEVSARTHLLAHDAIQRGFEAMVIQLPDKDPWPALEEAHRVGASVILNHRPEKNSPSGHFSVLLGLDQDTIELHDPQGRPRRHETREEFANLWRRLPGVSSVPGFSLVVVTRPAREERRCELCDQVIPDVVACASCGFEMPLRPKSMLGCIGRTCEGRRWKKLFCPRCDAPRRHVTPFNYGMMTATEGETHG
;
A
#
# COMPACT_ATOMS: atom_id res chain seq x y z
N MET A 1 -17.71 23.48 37.39
CA MET A 1 -18.45 23.24 36.14
C MET A 1 -17.42 22.90 35.07
N THR A 2 -17.10 21.62 34.92
CA THR A 2 -16.15 21.12 33.93
C THR A 2 -16.92 20.75 32.68
N THR A 3 -16.72 21.52 31.60
CA THR A 3 -17.27 21.26 30.27
C THR A 3 -16.60 20.01 29.70
N GLY A 4 -17.32 18.89 29.69
CA GLY A 4 -16.93 17.70 28.96
C GLY A 4 -16.82 18.04 27.48
N LYS A 5 -15.66 17.80 26.88
CA LYS A 5 -15.49 17.85 25.43
C LYS A 5 -16.04 16.55 24.88
N ASP A 6 -17.21 16.62 24.27
CA ASP A 6 -17.78 15.53 23.47
C ASP A 6 -16.81 15.22 22.34
N THR A 7 -16.10 14.09 22.45
CA THR A 7 -15.33 13.54 21.34
C THR A 7 -16.34 13.13 20.27
N PRO A 8 -16.22 13.59 19.01
CA PRO A 8 -17.17 13.25 17.96
C PRO A 8 -17.27 11.73 17.84
N GLU A 9 -18.46 11.22 18.09
CA GLU A 9 -18.81 9.82 17.95
C GLU A 9 -18.59 9.43 16.49
N ASN A 10 -17.67 8.49 16.25
CA ASN A 10 -17.34 7.98 14.92
C ASN A 10 -18.62 7.45 14.27
N GLN A 11 -19.21 8.21 13.35
CA GLN A 11 -20.31 7.70 12.54
C GLN A 11 -19.84 6.43 11.82
N PRO A 12 -20.64 5.35 11.81
CA PRO A 12 -20.28 4.13 11.10
C PRO A 12 -20.04 4.48 9.64
N VAL A 13 -18.80 4.27 9.19
CA VAL A 13 -18.44 4.40 7.78
C VAL A 13 -19.33 3.42 7.04
N ASP A 14 -20.19 3.95 6.18
CA ASP A 14 -21.14 3.16 5.37
C ASP A 14 -20.34 2.07 4.66
N THR A 15 -20.51 0.82 5.10
CA THR A 15 -19.73 -0.31 4.59
C THR A 15 -20.29 -0.69 3.23
N VAL A 16 -19.98 0.12 2.22
CA VAL A 16 -20.27 -0.22 0.83
C VAL A 16 -19.65 -1.59 0.55
N ASP A 17 -20.49 -2.55 0.16
CA ASP A 17 -20.01 -3.89 -0.18
C ASP A 17 -19.04 -3.79 -1.36
N ARG A 18 -17.76 -3.95 -1.04
CA ARG A 18 -16.65 -3.73 -1.97
C ARG A 18 -16.66 -4.79 -3.08
N ARG A 19 -17.34 -5.91 -2.88
CA ARG A 19 -17.46 -7.01 -3.85
C ARG A 19 -18.13 -6.55 -5.15
N GLU A 20 -18.99 -5.55 -5.09
CA GLU A 20 -19.66 -4.98 -6.27
C GLU A 20 -18.83 -3.89 -6.97
N THR A 21 -17.78 -3.39 -6.31
CA THR A 21 -17.10 -2.15 -6.73
C THR A 21 -15.87 -2.34 -7.62
N TYR A 22 -15.27 -3.53 -7.71
CA TYR A 22 -14.12 -3.78 -8.57
C TYR A 22 -14.54 -4.51 -9.84
N PRO A 23 -14.54 -3.84 -11.02
CA PRO A 23 -14.74 -4.54 -12.27
C PRO A 23 -13.59 -5.49 -12.54
N TYR A 24 -13.90 -6.72 -12.93
CA TYR A 24 -12.88 -7.65 -13.35
C TYR A 24 -12.26 -7.22 -14.68
N VAL A 25 -10.92 -7.31 -14.76
CA VAL A 25 -10.16 -7.10 -15.98
C VAL A 25 -9.13 -8.21 -16.11
N GLU A 26 -9.25 -8.99 -17.18
CA GLU A 26 -8.25 -9.99 -17.56
C GLU A 26 -7.00 -9.31 -18.16
N GLN A 27 -5.82 -9.83 -17.88
CA GLN A 27 -4.58 -9.32 -18.48
C GLN A 27 -4.52 -9.66 -19.98
N GLU A 28 -4.11 -8.68 -20.79
CA GLU A 28 -4.04 -8.87 -22.25
C GLU A 28 -2.86 -9.74 -22.70
N THR A 29 -1.78 -9.77 -21.91
CA THR A 29 -0.61 -10.61 -22.16
C THR A 29 -0.12 -11.23 -20.87
N ARG A 30 0.71 -12.28 -20.93
CA ARG A 30 1.24 -12.99 -19.75
C ARG A 30 2.05 -12.11 -18.78
N TYR A 31 2.46 -10.92 -19.19
CA TYR A 31 3.31 -10.00 -18.40
C TYR A 31 2.54 -8.84 -17.75
N MET A 32 1.30 -8.62 -18.16
CA MET A 32 0.54 -7.42 -17.80
C MET A 32 -0.30 -7.56 -16.53
N CYS A 33 -0.05 -8.56 -15.68
CA CYS A 33 -0.82 -8.74 -14.44
C CYS A 33 -0.82 -7.47 -13.57
N GLY A 34 0.31 -6.78 -13.42
CA GLY A 34 0.38 -5.52 -12.67
C GLY A 34 -0.46 -4.40 -13.28
N ALA A 35 -0.47 -4.27 -14.61
CA ALA A 35 -1.27 -3.26 -15.31
C ALA A 35 -2.77 -3.58 -15.24
N ALA A 36 -3.14 -4.86 -15.40
CA ALA A 36 -4.50 -5.34 -15.24
C ALA A 36 -5.04 -5.09 -13.83
N SER A 37 -4.26 -5.45 -12.79
CA SER A 37 -4.63 -5.18 -11.40
C SER A 37 -4.81 -3.70 -11.11
N LEU A 38 -3.89 -2.85 -11.59
CA LEU A 38 -4.00 -1.41 -11.39
C LEU A 38 -5.19 -0.81 -12.14
N ARG A 39 -5.54 -1.34 -13.32
CA ARG A 39 -6.75 -0.95 -14.05
C ARG A 39 -8.03 -1.29 -13.28
N MET A 40 -8.13 -2.48 -12.67
CA MET A 40 -9.28 -2.83 -11.83
C MET A 40 -9.44 -1.85 -10.66
N VAL A 41 -8.33 -1.45 -10.03
CA VAL A 41 -8.31 -0.43 -8.98
C VAL A 41 -8.71 0.95 -9.52
N TYR A 42 -8.21 1.38 -10.68
CA TYR A 42 -8.63 2.67 -11.25
C TYR A 42 -10.11 2.70 -11.59
N LEU A 43 -10.64 1.62 -12.16
CA LEU A 43 -12.06 1.53 -12.48
C LEU A 43 -12.92 1.64 -11.21
N SER A 44 -12.56 0.97 -10.12
CA SER A 44 -13.29 1.09 -8.85
C SER A 44 -13.21 2.49 -8.23
N LEU A 45 -12.15 3.24 -8.55
CA LEU A 45 -11.97 4.62 -8.12
C LEU A 45 -12.57 5.65 -9.10
N GLY A 46 -13.18 5.21 -10.20
CA GLY A 46 -13.86 6.06 -11.19
C GLY A 46 -12.95 6.59 -12.30
N LEU A 47 -11.77 6.00 -12.50
CA LEU A 47 -10.84 6.35 -13.56
C LEU A 47 -10.71 5.21 -14.59
N ASN A 48 -10.98 5.51 -15.87
CA ASN A 48 -10.85 4.53 -16.95
C ASN A 48 -9.55 4.76 -17.73
N VAL A 49 -8.57 3.87 -17.57
CA VAL A 49 -7.30 3.88 -18.30
C VAL A 49 -7.09 2.52 -18.96
N ALA A 50 -6.64 2.51 -20.21
CA ALA A 50 -6.31 1.28 -20.93
C ALA A 50 -5.09 0.57 -20.33
N GLN A 51 -5.05 -0.77 -20.38
CA GLN A 51 -3.94 -1.54 -19.80
C GLN A 51 -2.60 -1.22 -20.46
N GLN A 52 -2.60 -0.93 -21.77
CA GLN A 52 -1.39 -0.61 -22.52
C GLN A 52 -0.75 0.70 -22.06
N HIS A 53 -1.57 1.71 -21.75
CA HIS A 53 -1.07 2.98 -21.19
C HIS A 53 -0.47 2.78 -19.81
N ILE A 54 -1.13 2.01 -18.94
CA ILE A 54 -0.58 1.67 -17.61
C ILE A 54 0.72 0.88 -17.78
N TRP A 55 0.73 -0.12 -18.66
CA TRP A 55 1.88 -0.98 -18.91
C TRP A 55 3.12 -0.20 -19.30
N TRP A 56 2.99 0.80 -20.18
CA TRP A 56 4.10 1.67 -20.57
C TRP A 56 4.78 2.32 -19.34
N GLU A 57 3.98 2.85 -18.42
CA GLU A 57 4.45 3.51 -17.22
C GLU A 57 5.05 2.53 -16.19
N VAL A 58 4.41 1.37 -15.99
CA VAL A 58 4.78 0.44 -14.91
C VAL A 58 5.85 -0.59 -15.29
N SER A 59 6.08 -0.80 -16.59
CA SER A 59 7.14 -1.68 -17.09
C SER A 59 8.41 -0.91 -17.43
N ARG A 60 8.31 0.33 -17.94
CA ARG A 60 9.45 1.08 -18.51
C ARG A 60 10.26 0.25 -19.51
N ASN A 61 9.56 -0.47 -20.40
CA ASN A 61 10.13 -1.38 -21.40
C ASN A 61 10.79 -2.66 -20.83
N GLU A 62 10.51 -2.99 -19.58
CA GLU A 62 10.92 -4.27 -18.98
C GLU A 62 9.93 -5.39 -19.31
N VAL A 63 10.36 -6.63 -19.08
CA VAL A 63 9.51 -7.83 -19.26
C VAL A 63 8.43 -7.98 -18.19
N SER A 64 8.46 -7.17 -17.13
CA SER A 64 7.49 -7.25 -16.03
C SER A 64 7.23 -5.87 -15.41
N ALA A 65 6.03 -5.71 -14.85
CA ALA A 65 5.69 -4.52 -14.08
C ALA A 65 6.52 -4.46 -12.79
N ARG A 66 7.00 -3.26 -12.44
CA ARG A 66 7.72 -3.02 -11.19
C ARG A 66 6.76 -2.51 -10.12
N THR A 67 6.68 -3.17 -8.96
CA THR A 67 5.74 -2.83 -7.88
C THR A 67 5.74 -1.34 -7.51
N HIS A 68 6.93 -0.72 -7.38
CA HIS A 68 7.05 0.70 -7.04
C HIS A 68 6.46 1.63 -8.12
N LEU A 69 6.50 1.22 -9.39
CA LEU A 69 5.95 2.01 -10.48
C LEU A 69 4.42 1.96 -10.55
N LEU A 70 3.77 0.92 -10.01
CA LEU A 70 2.31 0.92 -9.85
C LEU A 70 1.86 2.06 -8.91
N ALA A 71 2.55 2.22 -7.78
CA ALA A 71 2.29 3.33 -6.87
C ALA A 71 2.65 4.67 -7.49
N HIS A 72 3.76 4.74 -8.25
CA HIS A 72 4.14 5.97 -8.96
C HIS A 72 3.08 6.40 -9.97
N ASP A 73 2.59 5.50 -10.82
CA ASP A 73 1.54 5.79 -11.80
C ASP A 73 0.26 6.27 -11.09
N ALA A 74 -0.12 5.64 -9.96
CA ALA A 74 -1.26 6.09 -9.15
C ALA A 74 -1.07 7.51 -8.59
N ILE A 75 0.11 7.83 -8.06
CA ILE A 75 0.44 9.18 -7.58
C ILE A 75 0.37 10.21 -8.71
N GLN A 76 0.93 9.89 -9.88
CA GLN A 76 0.89 10.78 -11.05
C GLN A 76 -0.54 11.06 -11.53
N ARG A 77 -1.48 10.13 -11.26
CA ARG A 77 -2.90 10.27 -11.58
C ARG A 77 -3.71 10.93 -10.46
N GLY A 78 -3.06 11.45 -9.42
CA GLY A 78 -3.71 12.19 -8.33
C GLY A 78 -4.33 11.31 -7.24
N PHE A 79 -3.99 10.02 -7.17
CA PHE A 79 -4.36 9.17 -6.04
C PHE A 79 -3.31 9.23 -4.94
N GLU A 80 -3.71 8.84 -3.73
CA GLU A 80 -2.77 8.50 -2.67
C GLU A 80 -2.34 7.04 -2.87
N ALA A 81 -1.03 6.80 -2.93
CA ALA A 81 -0.53 5.45 -3.05
C ALA A 81 0.82 5.25 -2.36
N MET A 82 1.05 4.02 -1.90
CA MET A 82 2.31 3.60 -1.33
C MET A 82 2.58 2.12 -1.63
N VAL A 83 3.86 1.74 -1.55
CA VAL A 83 4.26 0.33 -1.57
C VAL A 83 4.82 -0.06 -0.21
N ILE A 84 4.20 -1.06 0.40
CA ILE A 84 4.58 -1.58 1.72
C ILE A 84 4.99 -3.04 1.59
N GLN A 85 6.11 -3.41 2.20
CA GLN A 85 6.47 -4.81 2.45
C GLN A 85 5.95 -5.21 3.81
N LEU A 86 5.13 -6.25 3.88
CA LEU A 86 4.66 -6.82 5.14
C LEU A 86 5.62 -7.91 5.66
N PRO A 87 5.40 -8.40 6.89
CA PRO A 87 5.98 -9.65 7.32
C PRO A 87 5.67 -10.81 6.35
N ASP A 88 6.61 -11.74 6.25
CA ASP A 88 6.56 -12.91 5.38
C ASP A 88 5.80 -14.09 6.00
N LYS A 89 5.54 -14.02 7.32
CA LYS A 89 4.83 -15.06 8.06
C LYS A 89 3.32 -14.89 8.05
N ASP A 90 2.85 -13.67 8.27
CA ASP A 90 1.42 -13.38 8.40
C ASP A 90 1.09 -11.97 7.87
N PRO A 91 0.41 -11.85 6.72
CA PRO A 91 -0.07 -10.58 6.21
C PRO A 91 -1.45 -10.18 6.76
N TRP A 92 -2.18 -11.07 7.42
CA TRP A 92 -3.60 -10.90 7.73
C TRP A 92 -3.92 -9.61 8.48
N PRO A 93 -3.19 -9.22 9.55
CA PRO A 93 -3.50 -8.00 10.29
C PRO A 93 -3.43 -6.72 9.45
N ALA A 94 -2.57 -6.67 8.43
CA ALA A 94 -2.50 -5.54 7.52
C ALA A 94 -3.60 -5.59 6.45
N LEU A 95 -3.99 -6.80 6.01
CA LEU A 95 -5.09 -6.98 5.07
C LEU A 95 -6.45 -6.66 5.71
N GLU A 96 -6.65 -7.04 6.98
CA GLU A 96 -7.83 -6.70 7.77
C GLU A 96 -7.97 -5.19 7.90
N GLU A 97 -6.87 -4.49 8.21
CA GLU A 97 -6.87 -3.03 8.23
C GLU A 97 -7.23 -2.44 6.87
N ALA A 98 -6.63 -2.94 5.79
CA ALA A 98 -6.93 -2.45 4.44
C ALA A 98 -8.39 -2.63 4.06
N HIS A 99 -8.96 -3.77 4.43
CA HIS A 99 -10.35 -4.06 4.21
C HIS A 99 -11.23 -3.10 5.03
N ARG A 100 -10.95 -2.97 6.32
CA ARG A 100 -11.66 -2.11 7.29
C ARG A 100 -11.67 -0.64 6.88
N VAL A 101 -10.54 -0.10 6.39
CA VAL A 101 -10.43 1.33 6.04
C VAL A 101 -10.84 1.65 4.61
N GLY A 102 -11.36 0.67 3.86
CA GLY A 102 -11.79 0.96 2.50
C GLY A 102 -10.62 1.23 1.54
N ALA A 103 -9.42 0.73 1.80
CA ALA A 103 -8.26 0.92 0.90
C ALA A 103 -8.28 -0.07 -0.28
N SER A 104 -7.94 0.38 -1.49
CA SER A 104 -7.78 -0.52 -2.63
C SER A 104 -6.40 -1.16 -2.57
N VAL A 105 -6.32 -2.48 -2.64
CA VAL A 105 -5.06 -3.21 -2.43
C VAL A 105 -4.76 -4.13 -3.60
N ILE A 106 -3.56 -3.96 -4.17
CA ILE A 106 -2.95 -4.89 -5.10
C ILE A 106 -1.89 -5.68 -4.33
N LEU A 107 -2.02 -6.99 -4.31
CA LEU A 107 -1.08 -7.89 -3.65
C LEU A 107 -0.04 -8.36 -4.68
N ASN A 108 1.23 -8.25 -4.35
CA ASN A 108 2.29 -9.01 -5.02
C ASN A 108 2.56 -10.25 -4.18
N HIS A 109 2.24 -11.42 -4.73
CA HIS A 109 2.41 -12.72 -4.10
C HIS A 109 2.84 -13.75 -5.15
N ARG A 110 3.02 -15.00 -4.75
CA ARG A 110 3.33 -16.08 -5.71
C ARG A 110 2.02 -16.60 -6.32
N PRO A 111 1.96 -16.88 -7.62
CA PRO A 111 0.74 -17.40 -8.23
C PRO A 111 0.41 -18.82 -7.73
N GLU A 112 1.44 -19.56 -7.31
CA GLU A 112 1.38 -20.95 -6.85
C GLU A 112 2.41 -21.19 -5.72
N LYS A 113 2.16 -22.21 -4.88
CA LYS A 113 2.95 -22.54 -3.67
C LYS A 113 4.45 -22.77 -3.92
N ASN A 114 4.85 -23.18 -5.12
CA ASN A 114 6.25 -23.47 -5.46
C ASN A 114 6.79 -22.60 -6.60
N SER A 115 6.01 -21.63 -7.07
CA SER A 115 6.45 -20.76 -8.16
C SER A 115 7.52 -19.78 -7.67
N PRO A 116 8.65 -19.62 -8.39
CA PRO A 116 9.63 -18.59 -8.09
C PRO A 116 9.22 -17.22 -8.66
N SER A 117 8.06 -17.11 -9.30
CA SER A 117 7.60 -15.88 -9.94
C SER A 117 6.67 -15.07 -9.03
N GLY A 118 6.69 -13.74 -9.22
CA GLY A 118 5.72 -12.84 -8.60
C GLY A 118 4.50 -12.68 -9.48
N HIS A 119 3.36 -12.41 -8.84
CA HIS A 119 2.07 -12.21 -9.48
C HIS A 119 1.28 -11.13 -8.75
N PHE A 120 0.47 -10.39 -9.50
CA PHE A 120 -0.38 -9.34 -8.95
C PHE A 120 -1.85 -9.79 -8.97
N SER A 121 -2.53 -9.63 -7.83
CA SER A 121 -3.98 -9.81 -7.69
C SER A 121 -4.58 -8.64 -6.92
N VAL A 122 -5.88 -8.41 -7.03
CA VAL A 122 -6.59 -7.33 -6.30
C VAL A 122 -7.42 -7.92 -5.18
N LEU A 123 -7.31 -7.35 -3.97
CA LEU A 123 -8.13 -7.71 -2.82
C LEU A 123 -9.57 -7.22 -3.00
N LEU A 124 -10.55 -8.11 -2.91
CA LEU A 124 -11.98 -7.78 -2.98
C LEU A 124 -12.63 -7.84 -1.60
N GLY A 125 -12.36 -8.95 -0.91
CA GLY A 125 -12.97 -9.29 0.37
C GLY A 125 -11.96 -9.99 1.27
N LEU A 126 -12.20 -9.86 2.57
CA LEU A 126 -11.45 -10.57 3.59
C LEU A 126 -12.41 -10.87 4.74
N ASP A 127 -12.40 -12.10 5.22
CA ASP A 127 -13.03 -12.47 6.49
C ASP A 127 -11.99 -13.11 7.42
N GLN A 128 -12.46 -13.81 8.46
CA GLN A 128 -11.58 -14.43 9.45
C GLN A 128 -10.70 -15.53 8.86
N ASP A 129 -11.21 -16.26 7.86
CA ASP A 129 -10.63 -17.52 7.38
C ASP A 129 -10.36 -17.53 5.87
N THR A 130 -10.91 -16.58 5.12
CA THR A 130 -10.81 -16.54 3.66
C THR A 130 -10.46 -15.15 3.12
N ILE A 131 -9.82 -15.17 1.95
CA ILE A 131 -9.51 -14.00 1.15
C ILE A 131 -10.14 -14.17 -0.23
N GLU A 132 -10.77 -13.11 -0.73
CA GLU A 132 -11.35 -13.07 -2.07
C GLU A 132 -10.52 -12.11 -2.95
N LEU A 133 -10.09 -12.61 -4.11
CA LEU A 133 -9.16 -11.94 -5.01
C LEU A 133 -9.70 -11.86 -6.45
N HIS A 134 -9.45 -10.75 -7.14
CA HIS A 134 -9.41 -10.76 -8.60
C HIS A 134 -8.00 -11.08 -9.07
N ASP A 135 -7.85 -12.23 -9.73
CA ASP A 135 -6.62 -12.64 -10.37
C ASP A 135 -6.72 -12.39 -11.89
N PRO A 136 -5.87 -11.51 -12.45
CA PRO A 136 -5.96 -11.12 -13.85
C PRO A 136 -5.63 -12.25 -14.85
N GLN A 137 -5.17 -13.43 -14.41
CA GLN A 137 -4.96 -14.63 -15.25
C GLN A 137 -6.26 -15.42 -15.52
N GLY A 138 -7.37 -14.74 -15.78
CA GLY A 138 -8.66 -15.41 -16.07
C GLY A 138 -9.39 -15.96 -14.83
N ARG A 139 -9.04 -15.52 -13.62
CA ARG A 139 -9.60 -16.03 -12.35
C ARG A 139 -10.29 -14.91 -11.54
N PRO A 140 -11.50 -14.46 -11.94
CA PRO A 140 -12.27 -13.50 -11.16
C PRO A 140 -12.75 -14.12 -9.83
N ARG A 141 -12.80 -13.33 -8.75
CA ARG A 141 -13.37 -13.73 -7.45
C ARG A 141 -12.84 -15.08 -6.96
N ARG A 142 -11.53 -15.29 -7.09
CA ARG A 142 -10.82 -16.44 -6.57
C ARG A 142 -10.83 -16.38 -5.05
N HIS A 143 -11.30 -17.45 -4.41
CA HIS A 143 -11.29 -17.57 -2.95
C HIS A 143 -10.14 -18.48 -2.53
N GLU A 144 -9.45 -18.10 -1.46
CA GLU A 144 -8.40 -18.90 -0.83
C GLU A 144 -8.63 -18.90 0.68
N THR A 145 -8.36 -20.02 1.34
CA THR A 145 -8.26 -20.03 2.80
C THR A 145 -7.04 -19.21 3.26
N ARG A 146 -7.05 -18.77 4.51
CA ARG A 146 -5.91 -18.09 5.15
C ARG A 146 -4.63 -18.92 5.08
N GLU A 147 -4.73 -20.24 5.24
CA GLU A 147 -3.59 -21.15 5.15
C GLU A 147 -3.04 -21.23 3.72
N GLU A 148 -3.91 -21.42 2.72
CA GLU A 148 -3.53 -21.45 1.31
C GLU A 148 -2.88 -20.14 0.89
N PHE A 149 -3.49 -19.01 1.23
CA PHE A 149 -2.92 -17.70 0.92
C PHE A 149 -1.60 -17.45 1.66
N ALA A 150 -1.45 -17.87 2.92
CA ALA A 150 -0.19 -17.79 3.64
C ALA A 150 0.92 -18.58 2.93
N ASN A 151 0.59 -19.73 2.32
CA ASN A 151 1.52 -20.46 1.48
C ASN A 151 1.91 -19.67 0.23
N LEU A 152 0.97 -19.00 -0.46
CA LEU A 152 1.28 -18.13 -1.60
C LEU A 152 2.10 -16.89 -1.22
N TRP A 153 1.88 -16.38 0.00
CA TRP A 153 2.59 -15.23 0.54
C TRP A 153 4.05 -15.60 0.78
N ARG A 154 4.35 -16.64 1.59
CA ARG A 154 5.67 -17.01 2.14
C ARG A 154 6.84 -17.04 1.14
N ARG A 155 8.04 -16.74 1.64
CA ARG A 155 9.27 -16.72 0.84
C ARG A 155 9.75 -18.13 0.55
N LEU A 156 10.17 -18.39 -0.68
CA LEU A 156 10.88 -19.62 -1.03
C LEU A 156 12.30 -19.59 -0.46
N PRO A 157 12.72 -20.63 0.27
CA PRO A 157 14.12 -20.83 0.65
C PRO A 157 15.01 -20.85 -0.61
N GLY A 158 16.20 -20.23 -0.53
CA GLY A 158 17.21 -20.31 -1.59
C GLY A 158 16.97 -19.43 -2.82
N VAL A 159 15.85 -18.70 -2.93
CA VAL A 159 15.60 -17.78 -4.05
C VAL A 159 16.07 -16.36 -3.68
N SER A 160 16.96 -15.80 -4.51
CA SER A 160 17.62 -14.50 -4.29
C SER A 160 16.73 -13.32 -4.70
N SER A 161 15.95 -13.48 -5.77
CA SER A 161 14.87 -12.56 -6.09
C SER A 161 13.72 -12.85 -5.13
N VAL A 162 13.18 -11.81 -4.49
CA VAL A 162 12.02 -11.95 -3.60
C VAL A 162 10.80 -11.41 -4.34
N PRO A 163 10.18 -12.16 -5.26
CA PRO A 163 8.82 -11.87 -5.62
C PRO A 163 7.94 -12.06 -4.39
N GLY A 164 7.07 -11.10 -4.12
CA GLY A 164 6.04 -11.22 -3.09
C GLY A 164 6.17 -10.25 -1.90
N PHE A 165 5.31 -10.46 -0.91
CA PHE A 165 5.23 -9.75 0.37
C PHE A 165 4.90 -8.27 0.33
N SER A 166 4.56 -7.75 -0.84
CA SER A 166 4.31 -6.32 -0.98
C SER A 166 2.88 -6.06 -1.35
N LEU A 167 2.35 -4.99 -0.79
CA LEU A 167 1.08 -4.42 -1.17
C LEU A 167 1.35 -3.09 -1.86
N VAL A 168 0.60 -2.85 -2.94
CA VAL A 168 0.36 -1.49 -3.42
C VAL A 168 -1.00 -1.08 -2.89
N VAL A 169 -0.99 -0.05 -2.06
CA VAL A 169 -2.21 0.52 -1.49
C VAL A 169 -2.55 1.76 -2.31
N VAL A 170 -3.81 1.89 -2.73
CA VAL A 170 -4.31 3.04 -3.49
C VAL A 170 -5.64 3.53 -2.91
N THR A 171 -5.74 4.83 -2.66
CA THR A 171 -6.96 5.49 -2.20
C THR A 171 -7.19 6.80 -2.91
N ARG A 172 -8.42 7.32 -2.83
CA ARG A 172 -8.65 8.73 -3.13
C ARG A 172 -7.92 9.60 -2.09
N PRO A 173 -7.47 10.80 -2.46
CA PRO A 173 -6.91 11.73 -1.50
C PRO A 173 -7.83 11.99 -0.33
N ALA A 174 -7.30 11.86 0.88
CA ALA A 174 -8.02 12.16 2.11
C ALA A 174 -7.13 13.01 3.03
N ARG A 175 -7.73 14.01 3.69
CA ARG A 175 -7.04 14.75 4.74
C ARG A 175 -7.14 13.92 6.02
N GLU A 176 -6.07 13.19 6.33
CA GLU A 176 -5.96 12.40 7.56
C GLU A 176 -4.77 12.92 8.38
N GLU A 177 -5.06 13.53 9.53
CA GLU A 177 -4.08 13.61 10.61
C GLU A 177 -4.18 12.32 11.41
N ARG A 178 -3.04 11.62 11.56
CA ARG A 178 -3.02 10.37 12.31
C ARG A 178 -1.84 10.31 13.26
N ARG A 179 -2.15 9.88 14.47
CA ARG A 179 -1.19 9.48 15.50
C ARG A 179 -1.28 7.97 15.68
N CYS A 180 -0.17 7.36 16.05
CA CYS A 180 -0.18 5.96 16.43
C CYS A 180 -1.04 5.78 17.69
N GLU A 181 -2.01 4.88 17.65
CA GLU A 181 -2.92 4.59 18.76
C GLU A 181 -2.19 4.02 20.01
N LEU A 182 -0.98 3.47 19.85
CA LEU A 182 -0.23 2.86 20.94
C LEU A 182 0.85 3.76 21.56
N CYS A 183 1.53 4.58 20.76
CA CYS A 183 2.66 5.40 21.24
C CYS A 183 2.51 6.89 20.96
N ASP A 184 1.34 7.32 20.48
CA ASP A 184 0.96 8.70 20.12
C ASP A 184 1.87 9.40 19.09
N GLN A 185 2.77 8.66 18.45
CA GLN A 185 3.68 9.21 17.46
C GLN A 185 2.89 9.75 16.25
N VAL A 186 3.11 11.01 15.91
CA VAL A 186 2.55 11.64 14.71
C VAL A 186 3.14 10.99 13.45
N ILE A 187 2.27 10.58 12.53
CA ILE A 187 2.66 10.06 11.22
C ILE A 187 2.77 11.24 10.24
N PRO A 188 3.98 11.57 9.72
CA PRO A 188 4.14 12.68 8.80
C PRO A 188 3.45 12.37 7.46
N ASP A 189 3.05 13.41 6.73
CA ASP A 189 2.40 13.25 5.41
C ASP A 189 3.36 12.74 4.34
N VAL A 190 4.59 13.22 4.38
CA VAL A 190 5.63 12.93 3.39
C VAL A 190 6.94 12.62 4.08
N VAL A 191 7.79 11.87 3.38
CA VAL A 191 9.19 11.73 3.77
C VAL A 191 10.12 11.67 2.57
N ALA A 192 11.23 12.38 2.63
CA ALA A 192 12.21 12.36 1.57
C ALA A 192 12.87 10.98 1.43
N CYS A 193 12.96 10.50 0.19
CA CYS A 193 13.73 9.32 -0.15
C CYS A 193 15.22 9.62 -0.02
N ALA A 194 15.93 8.87 0.83
CA ALA A 194 17.38 9.04 1.02
C ALA A 194 18.22 8.74 -0.23
N SER A 195 17.66 8.05 -1.23
CA SER A 195 18.37 7.68 -2.46
C SER A 195 18.18 8.69 -3.59
N CYS A 196 16.95 9.16 -3.82
CA CYS A 196 16.64 10.03 -4.97
C CYS A 196 16.03 11.38 -4.59
N GLY A 197 15.88 11.68 -3.30
CA GLY A 197 15.29 12.93 -2.81
C GLY A 197 13.77 13.05 -2.99
N PHE A 198 13.11 12.10 -3.66
CA PHE A 198 11.66 12.15 -3.88
C PHE A 198 10.88 12.22 -2.57
N GLU A 199 9.92 13.14 -2.46
CA GLU A 199 9.00 13.23 -1.34
C GLU A 199 7.98 12.08 -1.40
N MET A 200 8.27 11.01 -0.66
CA MET A 200 7.42 9.83 -0.62
C MET A 200 6.16 10.14 0.20
N PRO A 201 4.95 10.11 -0.38
CA PRO A 201 3.74 10.22 0.40
C PRO A 201 3.61 9.00 1.32
N LEU A 202 3.27 9.26 2.58
CA LEU A 202 2.98 8.24 3.60
C LEU A 202 1.47 8.08 3.77
N ARG A 203 0.76 8.00 2.63
CA ARG A 203 -0.71 7.93 2.58
C ARG A 203 -1.22 6.76 1.72
N PRO A 204 -2.35 6.14 2.11
CA PRO A 204 -3.21 6.46 3.27
C PRO A 204 -2.55 6.11 4.62
N LYS A 205 -2.62 7.02 5.61
CA LYS A 205 -1.89 6.84 6.90
C LYS A 205 -2.43 5.67 7.70
N SER A 206 -3.71 5.36 7.52
CA SER A 206 -4.36 4.21 8.11
C SER A 206 -3.65 2.88 7.88
N MET A 207 -3.00 2.72 6.72
CA MET A 207 -2.31 1.49 6.38
C MET A 207 -0.94 1.33 7.02
N LEU A 208 -0.37 2.39 7.59
CA LEU A 208 0.98 2.33 8.19
C LEU A 208 0.97 1.79 9.62
N GLY A 209 -0.13 2.02 10.35
CA GLY A 209 -0.20 1.80 11.79
C GLY A 209 0.74 2.74 12.55
N CYS A 210 2.02 2.37 12.70
CA CYS A 210 3.06 3.21 13.29
C CYS A 210 4.31 3.29 12.40
N ILE A 211 5.02 4.40 12.51
CA ILE A 211 6.33 4.60 11.87
C ILE A 211 7.52 4.38 12.82
N GLY A 212 7.25 4.31 14.13
CA GLY A 212 8.24 4.04 15.16
C GLY A 212 8.89 2.68 14.97
N ARG A 213 10.23 2.63 15.12
CA ARG A 213 11.01 1.42 14.83
C ARG A 213 10.65 0.24 15.73
N THR A 214 10.27 0.53 16.98
CA THR A 214 10.02 -0.46 18.03
C THR A 214 8.55 -0.50 18.46
N CYS A 215 7.68 0.29 17.85
CA CYS A 215 6.27 0.30 18.20
C CYS A 215 5.57 -0.94 17.64
N GLU A 216 4.82 -1.65 18.48
CA GLU A 216 4.02 -2.81 18.09
C GLU A 216 2.91 -2.47 17.08
N GLY A 217 2.49 -1.21 17.03
CA GLY A 217 1.52 -0.71 16.05
C GLY A 217 2.06 -0.68 14.62
N ARG A 218 3.36 -0.94 14.43
CA ARG A 218 3.98 -0.99 13.11
C ARG A 218 3.66 -2.31 12.41
N ARG A 219 2.90 -2.23 11.31
CA ARG A 219 2.42 -3.42 10.56
C ARG A 219 3.27 -3.76 9.32
N TRP A 220 4.37 -3.05 9.08
CA TRP A 220 5.17 -3.17 7.85
C TRP A 220 6.67 -3.33 8.16
N LYS A 221 7.36 -4.12 7.32
CA LYS A 221 8.82 -4.31 7.35
C LYS A 221 9.56 -3.21 6.59
N LYS A 222 9.08 -2.84 5.40
CA LYS A 222 9.69 -1.79 4.56
C LYS A 222 8.63 -0.96 3.86
N LEU A 223 8.96 0.29 3.58
CA LEU A 223 8.30 1.11 2.55
C LEU A 223 9.25 1.19 1.35
N PHE A 224 8.73 1.27 0.13
CA PHE A 224 9.56 1.49 -1.05
C PHE A 224 9.28 2.86 -1.65
N CYS A 225 10.35 3.53 -2.10
CA CYS A 225 10.20 4.76 -2.85
C CYS A 225 9.48 4.47 -4.19
N PRO A 226 8.34 5.10 -4.49
CA PRO A 226 7.65 4.88 -5.75
C PRO A 226 8.48 5.33 -6.96
N ARG A 227 9.47 6.22 -6.77
CA ARG A 227 10.31 6.71 -7.88
C ARG A 227 11.52 5.82 -8.20
N CYS A 228 12.24 5.32 -7.18
CA CYS A 228 13.52 4.62 -7.38
C CYS A 228 13.63 3.25 -6.70
N ASP A 229 12.54 2.74 -6.11
CA ASP A 229 12.48 1.44 -5.41
C ASP A 229 13.38 1.32 -4.17
N ALA A 230 14.03 2.40 -3.73
CA ALA A 230 14.88 2.36 -2.56
C ALA A 230 14.06 1.97 -1.31
N PRO A 231 14.45 0.92 -0.57
CA PRO A 231 13.73 0.47 0.61
C PRO A 231 14.01 1.36 1.81
N ARG A 232 12.97 1.62 2.60
CA ARG A 232 13.04 2.35 3.86
C ARG A 232 12.54 1.49 5.00
N ARG A 233 13.42 1.25 6.00
CA ARG A 233 13.13 0.40 7.18
C ARG A 233 12.75 1.22 8.41
N HIS A 234 12.87 2.52 8.36
CA HIS A 234 12.56 3.44 9.45
C HIS A 234 12.19 4.79 8.86
N VAL A 235 11.23 5.45 9.48
CA VAL A 235 10.94 6.85 9.19
C VAL A 235 11.51 7.64 10.35
N THR A 236 12.66 8.26 10.12
CA THR A 236 13.07 9.39 10.95
C THR A 236 12.11 10.53 10.63
N PRO A 237 11.36 11.04 11.62
CA PRO A 237 10.69 12.33 11.46
C PRO A 237 11.75 13.32 11.00
N PHE A 238 11.43 14.15 10.01
CA PHE A 238 12.23 15.34 9.82
C PHE A 238 12.14 16.10 11.14
N ASN A 239 13.27 16.18 11.86
CA ASN A 239 13.35 17.11 12.98
C ASN A 239 13.21 18.49 12.35
N TYR A 240 12.00 19.04 12.31
CA TYR A 240 11.74 20.48 12.20
C TYR A 240 12.21 21.21 13.48
N GLY A 241 13.28 20.69 14.08
CA GLY A 241 13.89 21.20 15.29
C GLY A 241 14.81 22.33 14.92
N MET A 242 14.40 23.53 15.33
CA MET A 242 15.30 24.58 15.75
C MET A 242 16.24 25.11 14.65
N MET A 243 15.66 25.73 13.61
CA MET A 243 16.17 27.07 13.31
C MET A 243 15.67 27.96 14.45
N THR A 244 16.34 27.91 15.61
CA THR A 244 16.29 29.03 16.53
C THR A 244 16.73 30.22 15.70
N ALA A 245 15.82 31.16 15.48
CA ALA A 245 16.18 32.48 15.02
C ALA A 245 17.36 32.91 15.91
N THR A 246 18.53 33.02 15.31
CA THR A 246 19.62 33.77 15.93
C THR A 246 19.08 35.18 16.00
N GLU A 247 18.56 35.54 17.18
CA GLU A 247 18.29 36.93 17.51
C GLU A 247 19.60 37.65 17.26
N GLY A 248 19.59 38.48 16.22
CA GLY A 248 20.69 39.38 15.95
C GLY A 248 20.78 40.34 17.13
N GLU A 249 21.76 40.12 18.00
CA GLU A 249 22.32 41.16 18.85
C GLU A 249 22.85 42.27 17.94
N THR A 250 22.00 43.25 17.65
CA THR A 250 22.47 44.55 17.15
C THR A 250 23.11 45.28 18.32
N HIS A 251 24.43 45.18 18.42
CA HIS A 251 25.23 46.20 19.06
C HIS A 251 25.23 47.45 18.17
N GLY A 252 24.59 48.50 18.65
CA GLY A 252 24.58 49.85 18.08
C GLY A 252 23.93 50.82 19.03
#